data_AF-A0A7S2J6X2-F1
#
_entry.id   AF-A0A7S2J6X2-F1
#
_cell.length_a   1.000
_cell.length_b   1.000
_cell.length_c   1.000
_cell.angle_alpha   90.00
_cell.angle_beta   90.00
_cell.angle_gamma   90.00
#
_symmetry.space_group_name_H-M   'P 1'
#
loop_
_entity.id
_entity.type
_entity.pdbx_description
1 polymer ?
#
loop_
_entity_poly.entity_id
_entity_poly.type
_entity_poly.pdbx_seq_one_letter_code
_entity_poly.pdbx_strand_id
1 'polypeptide(L)'
;STTGAASWTIHLLRIFQPDCIGMADLTLQMVVKAHIPIFILLTCLCTYALSVVAANVFSRPHLQMQWDRLLSIVGSVCFTFFGAIATASMALFDCSENPNGLFTLTWELGITCFTGSEWRRVLGVAIFSVVVYVIGLGALFIRAIWIAPAHFQD
;
A
#
# COMPACT_ATOMS: atom_id res chain seq x y z
N SER A 1 -18.83 -26.60 -3.29
CA SER A 1 -20.11 -26.36 -2.62
C SER A 1 -19.85 -25.50 -1.38
N THR A 2 -20.03 -24.18 -1.49
CA THR A 2 -19.95 -23.24 -0.36
C THR A 2 -20.97 -22.11 -0.58
N THR A 3 -22.08 -22.23 0.15
CA THR A 3 -22.92 -21.18 0.77
C THR A 3 -23.40 -19.97 -0.06
N GLY A 4 -24.61 -20.11 -0.63
CA GLY A 4 -25.40 -19.06 -1.30
C GLY A 4 -25.99 -17.95 -0.42
N ALA A 5 -25.49 -17.74 0.81
CA ALA A 5 -25.88 -16.59 1.65
C ALA A 5 -24.94 -15.38 1.46
N ALA A 6 -23.73 -15.61 0.93
CA ALA A 6 -22.75 -14.55 0.69
C ALA A 6 -22.85 -13.94 -0.73
N SER A 7 -23.58 -14.54 -1.67
CA SER A 7 -23.60 -14.03 -3.06
C SER A 7 -24.26 -12.66 -3.18
N TRP A 8 -25.38 -12.44 -2.47
CA TRP A 8 -26.17 -11.21 -2.56
C TRP A 8 -25.43 -9.99 -2.03
N THR A 9 -24.67 -10.15 -0.94
CA THR A 9 -23.83 -9.08 -0.39
C THR A 9 -22.65 -8.75 -1.30
N ILE A 10 -22.08 -9.76 -1.96
CA ILE A 10 -21.05 -9.55 -2.99
C ILE A 10 -21.62 -8.73 -4.14
N HIS A 11 -22.86 -8.98 -4.59
CA HIS A 11 -23.51 -8.20 -5.66
C HIS A 11 -23.79 -6.74 -5.29
N LEU A 12 -24.17 -6.45 -4.03
CA LEU A 12 -24.33 -5.07 -3.57
C LEU A 12 -22.99 -4.34 -3.48
N LEU A 13 -21.93 -5.02 -3.06
CA LEU A 13 -20.58 -4.47 -3.06
C LEU A 13 -20.02 -4.24 -4.48
N ARG A 14 -20.48 -5.00 -5.48
CA ARG A 14 -20.14 -4.76 -6.90
C ARG A 14 -20.75 -3.49 -7.48
N ILE A 15 -21.89 -3.02 -6.97
CA ILE A 15 -22.48 -1.73 -7.40
C ILE A 15 -21.64 -0.54 -6.93
N PHE A 16 -20.97 -0.69 -5.77
CA PHE A 16 -19.99 0.27 -5.30
C PHE A 16 -18.59 0.01 -5.89
N GLN A 17 -18.44 -0.94 -6.82
CA GLN A 17 -17.20 -1.01 -7.56
C GLN A 17 -17.08 0.25 -8.42
N PRO A 18 -15.95 0.96 -8.27
CA PRO A 18 -15.72 2.24 -8.94
C PRO A 18 -15.64 2.11 -10.47
N ASP A 19 -15.54 0.89 -10.99
CA ASP A 19 -15.59 0.55 -12.41
C ASP A 19 -16.94 0.96 -13.07
N CYS A 20 -18.03 1.05 -12.30
CA CYS A 20 -19.38 1.26 -12.84
C CYS A 20 -19.92 2.71 -12.78
N ILE A 21 -19.26 3.63 -12.07
CA ILE A 21 -19.75 5.02 -11.90
C ILE A 21 -19.17 5.97 -12.97
N GLY A 22 -18.36 5.48 -13.91
CA GLY A 22 -17.82 6.32 -14.99
C GLY A 22 -16.94 7.46 -14.47
N MET A 23 -16.42 7.33 -13.25
CA MET A 23 -15.36 8.20 -12.75
C MET A 23 -14.09 7.82 -13.49
N ALA A 24 -13.80 8.58 -14.55
CA ALA A 24 -12.52 8.59 -15.21
C ALA A 24 -11.41 8.85 -14.17
N ASP A 25 -10.79 7.77 -13.68
CA ASP A 25 -9.38 7.44 -13.90
C ASP A 25 -9.02 6.25 -12.98
N LEU A 26 -9.05 5.04 -13.54
CA LEU A 26 -8.80 3.79 -12.80
C LEU A 26 -7.35 3.69 -12.29
N THR A 27 -6.43 4.36 -12.98
CA THR A 27 -5.05 4.57 -12.55
C THR A 27 -4.99 5.32 -11.23
N LEU A 28 -5.92 6.24 -10.98
CA LEU A 28 -6.04 6.98 -9.72
C LEU A 28 -6.35 6.07 -8.53
N GLN A 29 -7.08 4.96 -8.71
CA GLN A 29 -7.33 4.01 -7.64
C GLN A 29 -6.11 3.15 -7.29
N MET A 30 -5.36 2.74 -8.31
CA MET A 30 -4.09 2.03 -8.16
C MET A 30 -3.05 2.93 -7.48
N VAL A 31 -2.95 4.18 -7.94
CA VAL A 31 -2.11 5.22 -7.34
C VAL A 31 -2.54 5.48 -5.92
N VAL A 32 -3.83 5.68 -5.64
CA VAL A 32 -4.34 5.92 -4.28
C VAL A 32 -3.99 4.77 -3.35
N LYS A 33 -4.26 3.51 -3.74
CA LYS A 33 -3.91 2.33 -2.92
C LYS A 33 -2.41 2.19 -2.69
N ALA A 34 -1.59 2.43 -3.71
CA ALA A 34 -0.13 2.41 -3.58
C ALA A 34 0.40 3.59 -2.74
N HIS A 35 -0.33 4.70 -2.68
CA HIS A 35 0.05 5.90 -1.92
C HIS A 35 -0.48 5.91 -0.49
N ILE A 36 -1.40 5.00 -0.09
CA ILE A 36 -1.85 4.87 1.32
C ILE A 36 -0.67 4.87 2.31
N PRO A 37 0.37 4.02 2.17
CA PRO A 37 1.48 4.00 3.14
C PRO A 37 2.27 5.32 3.14
N ILE A 38 2.51 5.92 1.97
CA ILE A 38 3.18 7.23 1.86
C ILE A 38 2.32 8.32 2.51
N PHE A 39 1.01 8.30 2.28
CA PHE A 39 0.07 9.26 2.83
C PHE A 39 -0.02 9.16 4.35
N ILE A 40 -0.01 7.95 4.90
CA ILE A 40 0.02 7.78 6.36
C ILE A 40 1.36 8.28 6.92
N LEU A 41 2.48 7.99 6.27
CA LEU A 41 3.79 8.51 6.69
C LEU A 41 3.83 10.04 6.66
N LEU A 42 3.29 10.66 5.60
CA LEU A 42 3.18 12.11 5.46
C LEU A 42 2.28 12.72 6.54
N THR A 43 1.11 12.14 6.81
CA THR A 43 0.21 12.64 7.86
C THR A 43 0.83 12.51 9.25
N CYS A 44 1.57 11.44 9.54
CA CYS A 44 2.35 11.31 10.76
C CYS A 44 3.45 12.39 10.87
N LEU A 45 4.21 12.64 9.79
CA LEU A 45 5.24 13.69 9.76
C LEU A 45 4.63 15.10 9.92
N CYS A 46 3.50 15.36 9.26
CA CYS A 46 2.76 16.61 9.43
C CYS A 46 2.30 16.79 10.88
N THR A 47 1.79 15.73 11.50
CA THR A 47 1.36 15.76 12.91
C THR A 47 2.54 16.06 13.85
N TYR A 48 3.71 15.50 13.57
CA TYR A 48 4.94 15.81 14.31
C TYR A 48 5.40 17.25 14.11
N ALA A 49 5.45 17.73 12.87
CA ALA A 49 5.80 19.11 12.57
C ALA A 49 4.83 20.09 13.27
N LEU A 50 3.53 19.82 13.22
CA LEU A 50 2.51 20.59 13.93
C LEU A 50 2.72 20.56 15.44
N SER A 51 3.07 19.41 16.02
CA SER A 51 3.38 19.26 17.44
C SER A 51 4.61 20.07 17.85
N VAL A 52 5.68 20.07 17.05
CA VAL A 52 6.89 20.87 17.30
C VAL A 52 6.61 22.37 17.18
N VAL A 53 5.90 22.78 16.13
CA VAL A 53 5.52 24.19 15.93
C VAL A 53 4.59 24.65 17.04
N ALA A 54 3.58 23.86 17.41
CA ALA A 54 2.67 24.19 18.51
C ALA A 54 3.41 24.28 19.85
N ALA A 55 4.36 23.38 20.13
CA ALA A 55 5.15 23.45 21.36
C ALA A 55 6.00 24.73 21.44
N ASN A 56 6.58 25.16 20.31
CA ASN A 56 7.34 26.40 20.22
C ASN A 56 6.44 27.64 20.33
N VAL A 57 5.29 27.66 19.67
CA VAL A 57 4.35 28.80 19.66
C VAL A 57 3.65 28.97 21.01
N PHE A 58 3.20 27.88 21.62
CA PHE A 58 2.48 27.92 22.90
C PHE A 58 3.41 27.83 24.12
N SER A 59 4.74 27.76 23.91
CA SER A 59 5.75 27.62 24.98
C SER A 59 5.46 26.49 25.97
N ARG A 60 4.88 25.38 25.46
CA ARG A 60 4.49 24.22 26.25
C ARG A 60 5.29 23.01 25.80
N PRO A 61 6.44 22.72 26.44
CA PRO A 61 7.35 21.65 26.00
C PRO A 61 6.73 20.25 26.10
N HIS A 62 5.72 20.07 26.96
CA HIS A 62 4.99 18.78 27.06
C HIS A 62 4.17 18.43 25.82
N LEU A 63 3.94 19.36 24.89
CA LEU A 63 3.26 19.10 23.62
C LEU A 63 4.20 18.52 22.55
N GLN A 64 5.53 18.50 22.76
CA GLN A 64 6.45 17.90 21.79
C GLN A 64 6.29 16.38 21.78
N MET A 65 5.93 15.86 20.60
CA MET A 65 5.82 14.44 20.36
C MET A 65 7.23 13.82 20.30
N GLN A 66 7.42 12.74 21.06
CA GLN A 66 8.67 11.98 21.05
C GLN A 66 8.83 11.22 19.72
N TRP A 67 10.05 11.22 19.20
CA TRP A 67 10.38 10.57 17.92
C TRP A 67 10.13 9.06 17.95
N ASP A 68 10.47 8.40 19.06
CA ASP A 68 10.29 6.95 19.24
C ASP A 68 8.81 6.56 19.13
N ARG A 69 7.91 7.41 19.65
CA ARG A 69 6.47 7.19 19.59
C ARG A 69 5.94 7.32 18.15
N LEU A 70 6.48 8.27 17.39
CA LEU A 70 6.14 8.42 15.97
C LEU A 70 6.63 7.23 15.16
N LEU A 71 7.89 6.82 15.34
CA LEU A 71 8.45 5.66 14.66
C LEU A 71 7.70 4.37 15.00
N SER A 72 7.27 4.20 16.25
CA SER A 72 6.43 3.08 16.66
C SER A 72 5.10 3.05 15.92
N ILE A 73 4.37 4.17 15.86
CA ILE A 73 3.08 4.26 15.16
C ILE A 73 3.25 4.01 13.66
N VAL A 74 4.21 4.69 13.03
CA VAL A 74 4.49 4.53 11.59
C VAL A 74 4.91 3.08 11.30
N GLY A 75 5.77 2.51 12.13
CA GLY A 75 6.22 1.11 12.01
C GLY A 75 5.06 0.13 12.10
N SER A 76 4.17 0.28 13.10
CA SER A 76 2.99 -0.59 13.26
C SER A 76 2.05 -0.51 12.06
N VAL A 77 1.75 0.71 11.57
CA VAL A 77 0.89 0.89 10.40
C VAL A 77 1.52 0.27 9.16
N CYS A 78 2.79 0.57 8.88
CA CYS A 78 3.50 0.00 7.73
C CYS A 78 3.53 -1.52 7.79
N PHE A 79 3.69 -2.10 8.97
CA PHE A 79 3.66 -3.56 9.17
C PHE A 79 2.27 -4.14 8.91
N THR A 80 1.19 -3.51 9.41
CA THR A 80 -0.19 -3.95 9.17
C THR A 80 -0.54 -4.01 7.69
N PHE A 81 -0.13 -3.01 6.91
CA PHE A 81 -0.44 -2.94 5.48
C PHE A 81 0.57 -3.65 4.58
N PHE A 82 1.70 -4.12 5.12
CA PHE A 82 2.76 -4.77 4.36
C PHE A 82 2.26 -5.93 3.51
N GLY A 83 1.44 -6.82 4.08
CA GLY A 83 0.89 -7.97 3.34
C GLY A 83 0.04 -7.56 2.15
N ALA A 84 -0.86 -6.58 2.34
CA ALA A 84 -1.71 -6.07 1.26
C ALA A 84 -0.88 -5.41 0.15
N ILE A 85 0.15 -4.64 0.51
CA ILE A 85 1.06 -3.98 -0.45
C ILE A 85 1.89 -5.02 -1.21
N ALA A 86 2.37 -6.07 -0.53
CA ALA A 86 3.13 -7.14 -1.17
C ALA A 86 2.27 -7.92 -2.17
N THR A 87 1.05 -8.29 -1.81
CA THR A 87 0.11 -8.95 -2.74
C THR A 87 -0.24 -8.07 -3.93
N ALA A 88 -0.52 -6.78 -3.70
CA ALA A 88 -0.81 -5.84 -4.79
C ALA A 88 0.40 -5.66 -5.73
N SER A 89 1.61 -5.56 -5.17
CA SER A 89 2.86 -5.43 -5.93
C SER A 89 3.12 -6.66 -6.81
N MET A 90 2.81 -7.86 -6.31
CA MET A 90 2.97 -9.11 -7.06
C MET A 90 1.87 -9.32 -8.11
N ALA A 91 0.64 -8.85 -7.85
CA ALA A 91 -0.46 -8.92 -8.81
C ALA A 91 -0.18 -8.14 -10.11
N LEU A 92 0.69 -7.14 -10.07
CA LEU A 92 1.15 -6.40 -11.25
C LEU A 92 2.03 -7.23 -12.20
N PHE A 93 2.52 -8.39 -11.76
CA PHE A 93 3.28 -9.33 -12.61
C PHE A 93 2.43 -10.48 -13.13
N ASP A 94 1.18 -10.60 -12.67
CA ASP A 94 0.31 -11.71 -13.06
C ASP A 94 -0.38 -11.41 -14.39
N CYS A 95 -0.03 -12.19 -15.41
CA CYS A 95 -0.59 -12.12 -16.76
C CYS A 95 -1.32 -13.43 -17.05
N SER A 96 -2.58 -13.34 -17.46
CA SER A 96 -3.41 -14.48 -17.83
C SER A 96 -3.76 -14.44 -19.31
N GLU A 97 -3.96 -15.60 -19.92
CA GLU A 97 -4.38 -15.71 -21.31
C GLU A 97 -5.88 -15.43 -21.42
N ASN A 98 -6.22 -14.44 -22.24
CA ASN A 98 -7.60 -14.08 -22.54
C ASN A 98 -8.10 -14.93 -23.73
N PRO A 99 -9.41 -15.19 -23.90
CA PRO A 99 -9.96 -15.97 -25.02
C PRO A 99 -9.63 -15.40 -26.41
N ASN A 100 -9.18 -14.15 -26.47
CA ASN A 100 -8.70 -13.48 -27.67
C ASN A 100 -7.26 -13.88 -28.06
N GLY A 101 -6.62 -14.82 -27.34
CA GLY A 101 -5.23 -15.27 -27.56
C GLY A 101 -4.16 -14.26 -27.14
N LEU A 102 -4.56 -13.22 -26.40
CA LEU A 102 -3.66 -12.18 -25.88
C LEU A 102 -3.47 -12.38 -24.38
N PHE A 103 -2.23 -12.20 -23.92
CA PHE A 103 -1.93 -12.14 -22.48
C PHE A 103 -2.27 -10.75 -21.96
N THR A 104 -3.10 -10.68 -20.93
CA THR A 104 -3.50 -9.43 -20.27
C THR A 104 -3.28 -9.55 -18.78
N LEU A 105 -3.13 -8.43 -18.07
CA LEU A 105 -3.01 -8.49 -16.61
C LEU A 105 -4.27 -9.08 -15.99
N THR A 106 -4.11 -9.97 -15.01
CA THR A 106 -5.22 -10.67 -14.36
C THR A 106 -6.19 -9.70 -13.67
N TRP A 107 -5.67 -8.56 -13.19
CA TRP A 107 -6.49 -7.53 -12.54
C TRP A 107 -7.07 -6.49 -13.52
N GLU A 108 -6.52 -6.37 -14.74
CA GLU A 108 -6.96 -5.42 -15.77
C GLU A 108 -6.73 -5.97 -17.18
N LEU A 109 -7.85 -6.32 -17.83
CA LEU A 109 -7.87 -6.86 -19.19
C LEU A 109 -7.50 -5.81 -20.25
N GLY A 110 -7.54 -4.51 -19.91
CA GLY A 110 -7.16 -3.42 -20.81
C GLY A 110 -5.66 -3.33 -21.10
N ILE A 111 -4.80 -3.94 -20.28
CA ILE A 111 -3.34 -3.87 -20.45
C ILE A 111 -2.83 -5.20 -21.01
N THR A 112 -2.36 -5.17 -22.26
CA THR A 112 -1.76 -6.32 -22.94
C THR A 112 -0.30 -6.50 -22.51
N CYS A 113 0.00 -7.67 -21.95
CA CYS A 113 1.34 -8.04 -21.53
C CYS A 113 2.27 -8.24 -22.74
N PHE A 114 3.56 -7.96 -22.56
CA PHE A 114 4.66 -8.18 -23.52
C PHE A 114 4.66 -7.34 -24.81
N THR A 115 3.53 -6.77 -25.24
CA THR A 115 3.44 -6.04 -26.52
C THR A 115 3.27 -4.52 -26.36
N GLY A 116 2.56 -4.06 -25.32
CA GLY A 116 2.21 -2.64 -25.14
C GLY A 116 3.33 -1.77 -24.55
N SER A 117 3.31 -0.46 -24.86
CA SER A 117 4.08 0.56 -24.14
C SER A 117 3.61 0.75 -22.70
N GLU A 118 2.30 0.60 -22.47
CA GLU A 118 1.68 0.73 -21.15
C GLU A 118 2.17 -0.36 -20.18
N TRP A 119 2.29 -1.61 -20.66
CA TRP A 119 2.84 -2.70 -19.85
C TRP A 119 4.25 -2.40 -19.35
N ARG A 120 5.12 -1.79 -20.18
CA ARG A 120 6.48 -1.40 -19.76
C ARG A 120 6.50 -0.33 -18.67
N ARG A 121 5.57 0.64 -18.71
CA ARG A 121 5.42 1.66 -17.66
C ARG A 121 4.95 1.02 -16.35
N VAL A 122 3.94 0.17 -16.42
CA VAL A 122 3.39 -0.54 -15.26
C VAL A 122 4.41 -1.50 -14.66
N LEU A 123 5.20 -2.18 -15.49
CA LEU A 123 6.30 -3.05 -15.07
C LEU A 123 7.36 -2.28 -14.28
N GLY A 124 7.74 -1.07 -14.73
CA GLY A 124 8.69 -0.22 -14.00
C GLY A 124 8.19 0.16 -12.60
N VAL A 125 6.91 0.54 -12.49
CA VAL A 125 6.27 0.85 -11.20
C VAL A 125 6.17 -0.41 -10.33
N ALA A 126 5.87 -1.56 -10.90
CA ALA A 126 5.79 -2.83 -10.19
C ALA A 126 7.15 -3.24 -9.60
N ILE A 127 8.22 -3.17 -10.39
CA ILE A 127 9.58 -3.46 -9.93
C ILE A 127 9.98 -2.51 -8.80
N PHE A 128 9.76 -1.20 -8.99
CA PHE A 128 10.03 -0.21 -7.94
C PHE A 128 9.27 -0.53 -6.65
N SER A 129 7.98 -0.86 -6.76
CA SER A 129 7.14 -1.19 -5.61
C SER A 129 7.64 -2.42 -4.87
N VAL A 130 8.07 -3.46 -5.58
CA VAL A 130 8.66 -4.65 -4.96
C VAL A 130 9.96 -4.33 -4.23
N VAL A 131 10.87 -3.60 -4.88
CA VAL A 131 12.17 -3.27 -4.28
C VAL A 131 12.00 -2.41 -3.03
N VAL A 132 11.18 -1.36 -3.10
CA VAL A 132 11.02 -0.41 -1.99
C VAL A 132 10.18 -1.01 -0.88
N TYR A 133 8.99 -1.55 -1.20
CA TYR A 133 8.06 -1.97 -0.18
C TYR A 133 8.29 -3.40 0.27
N VAL A 134 8.45 -4.36 -0.64
CA VAL A 134 8.59 -5.77 -0.24
C VAL A 134 9.97 -6.03 0.32
N ILE A 135 11.02 -5.65 -0.41
CA ILE A 135 12.41 -5.91 0.02
C ILE A 135 12.83 -4.87 1.07
N GLY A 136 12.64 -3.58 0.82
CA GLY A 136 13.08 -2.51 1.72
C GLY A 136 12.40 -2.56 3.09
N LEU A 137 11.06 -2.48 3.14
CA LEU A 137 10.35 -2.56 4.43
C LEU A 137 10.46 -3.96 5.05
N GLY A 138 10.46 -5.02 4.24
CA GLY A 138 10.66 -6.39 4.73
C GLY A 138 12.00 -6.55 5.46
N ALA A 139 13.09 -6.07 4.87
CA ALA A 139 14.41 -6.08 5.51
C ALA A 139 14.45 -5.23 6.78
N LEU A 140 13.78 -4.07 6.79
CA LEU A 140 13.67 -3.21 7.97
C LEU A 140 12.95 -3.94 9.11
N PHE A 141 11.82 -4.59 8.83
CA PHE A 141 11.07 -5.35 9.84
C PHE A 141 11.85 -6.56 10.34
N ILE A 142 12.50 -7.32 9.46
CA ILE A 142 13.37 -8.43 9.84
C ILE A 142 14.47 -7.92 10.78
N ARG A 143 15.17 -6.84 10.40
CA ARG A 143 16.21 -6.23 11.23
C ARG A 143 15.68 -5.79 12.59
N ALA A 144 14.51 -5.16 12.64
CA ALA A 144 13.89 -4.71 13.88
C ALA A 144 13.57 -5.90 14.80
N ILE A 145 12.99 -6.98 14.26
CA ILE A 145 12.68 -8.20 15.00
C ILE A 145 13.96 -8.91 15.48
N TRP A 146 15.04 -8.88 14.68
CA TRP A 146 16.32 -9.48 15.07
C TRP A 146 17.05 -8.72 16.18
N ILE A 147 16.95 -7.38 16.20
CA ILE A 147 17.59 -6.53 17.23
C ILE A 147 16.77 -6.51 18.53
N ALA A 148 15.45 -6.64 18.44
CA ALA A 148 14.54 -6.62 19.59
C ALA A 148 14.96 -7.55 20.74
N PRO A 149 15.24 -8.86 20.54
CA PRO A 149 15.59 -9.76 21.64
C PRO A 149 16.91 -9.40 22.35
N ALA A 150 17.80 -8.63 21.73
CA ALA A 150 19.05 -8.21 22.34
C ALA A 150 18.88 -7.08 23.38
N HIS A 151 17.73 -6.41 23.42
CA HIS A 151 17.46 -5.28 24.33
C HIS A 151 16.48 -5.60 25.47
N PHE A 152 15.91 -6.81 25.53
CA PHE A 152 14.97 -7.24 26.56
C PHE A 152 15.56 -8.28 27.54
N GLN A 153 16.89 -8.40 27.60
CA GLN A 153 17.58 -9.33 28.51
C GLN A 153 18.00 -8.69 29.86
N ASP A 154 17.59 -7.45 30.12
CA ASP A 154 17.72 -6.75 31.41
C ASP A 154 16.32 -6.49 32.01
#